data_AF-A0A926DG70-F1
#
_entry.id   AF-A0A926DG70-F1
#
_cell.length_a   1.000
_cell.length_b   1.000
_cell.length_c   1.000
_cell.angle_alpha   90.00
_cell.angle_beta   90.00
_cell.angle_gamma   90.00
#
_symmetry.space_group_name_H-M   'P 1'
#
loop_
_entity.id
_entity.type
_entity.pdbx_description
1 polymer ?
#
loop_
_entity_poly.entity_id
_entity_poly.type
_entity_poly.pdbx_seq_one_letter_code
_entity_poly.pdbx_strand_id
1 'polypeptide(L)'
;MKIIEKYTGTKTYMFPNGALATPEAMLERFPAVLTFVHIIETDEAGEVAFAVQNLNAMRSLYDLDSALTEDEAIAAIQEIVNTPQESTEASAEERTAAALEFIAMSSLPDEETV
;
A
#
# COMPACT_ATOMS: atom_id res chain seq x y z
N MET A 1 -4.17 3.12 -12.24
CA MET A 1 -3.97 1.90 -11.43
C MET A 1 -2.48 1.67 -11.26
N LYS A 2 -1.99 1.24 -10.08
CA LYS A 2 -0.58 0.83 -9.93
C LYS A 2 -0.39 -0.59 -10.43
N ILE A 3 0.77 -0.93 -11.00
CA ILE A 3 1.11 -2.30 -11.41
C ILE A 3 2.20 -2.83 -10.49
N ILE A 4 2.05 -4.07 -10.03
CA ILE A 4 3.04 -4.80 -9.24
C ILE A 4 3.59 -5.92 -10.12
N GLU A 5 4.87 -5.83 -10.48
CA GLU A 5 5.52 -6.83 -11.33
C GLU A 5 6.81 -7.38 -10.71
N LYS A 6 7.11 -8.65 -10.94
CA LYS A 6 8.36 -9.26 -10.53
C LYS A 6 9.54 -8.64 -11.29
N TYR A 7 10.57 -8.20 -10.57
CA TYR A 7 11.80 -7.75 -11.19
C TYR A 7 12.67 -8.91 -11.63
N THR A 8 13.04 -8.93 -12.91
CA THR A 8 13.86 -9.98 -13.52
C THR A 8 15.24 -9.49 -13.98
N GLY A 9 15.56 -8.22 -13.79
CA GLY A 9 16.85 -7.66 -14.22
C GLY A 9 16.95 -7.30 -15.70
N THR A 10 15.85 -7.28 -16.45
CA THR A 10 15.89 -7.06 -17.91
C THR A 10 15.20 -5.77 -18.36
N LYS A 11 14.15 -5.35 -17.65
CA LYS A 11 13.35 -4.17 -18.01
C LYS A 11 14.01 -2.90 -17.47
N THR A 12 14.00 -1.86 -18.30
CA THR A 12 14.40 -0.50 -17.92
C THR A 12 13.17 0.29 -17.49
N TYR A 13 13.30 1.03 -16.39
CA TYR A 13 12.27 1.91 -15.87
C TYR A 13 12.76 3.36 -15.82
N MET A 14 11.92 4.25 -15.30
CA MET A 14 12.25 5.59 -14.85
C MET A 14 12.12 5.65 -13.33
N PHE A 15 13.14 6.16 -12.63
CA PHE A 15 13.02 6.49 -11.22
C PHE A 15 12.11 7.72 -11.02
N PRO A 16 11.51 7.93 -9.83
CA PRO A 16 10.63 9.07 -9.58
C PRO A 16 11.29 10.45 -9.78
N ASN A 17 12.63 10.51 -9.79
CA ASN A 17 13.40 11.72 -10.08
C ASN A 17 13.64 11.95 -11.59
N GLY A 18 13.06 11.12 -12.48
CA GLY A 18 13.21 11.19 -13.93
C GLY A 18 14.47 10.52 -14.49
N ALA A 19 15.34 9.96 -13.66
CA ALA A 19 16.52 9.24 -14.14
C ALA A 19 16.16 7.85 -14.67
N LEU A 20 16.89 7.37 -15.68
CA LEU A 20 16.73 5.99 -16.17
C LEU A 20 17.18 4.99 -15.09
N ALA A 21 16.34 3.99 -14.89
CA ALA A 21 16.58 2.82 -14.06
C ALA A 21 16.90 1.63 -14.98
N THR A 22 18.07 1.67 -15.62
CA THR A 22 18.58 0.52 -16.39
C THR A 22 18.90 -0.65 -15.45
N PRO A 23 19.03 -1.89 -15.95
CA PRO A 23 19.47 -3.03 -15.15
C PRO A 23 20.73 -2.78 -14.31
N GLU A 24 21.73 -2.10 -14.89
CA GLU A 24 22.97 -1.76 -14.20
C GLU A 24 22.73 -0.74 -13.08
N ALA A 25 21.94 0.31 -13.37
CA ALA A 25 21.60 1.34 -12.39
C ALA A 25 20.73 0.79 -11.24
N MET A 26 19.89 -0.21 -11.53
CA MET A 26 19.10 -0.94 -10.55
C MET A 26 20.00 -1.80 -9.66
N LEU A 27 20.95 -2.54 -10.23
CA LEU A 27 21.92 -3.33 -9.47
C LEU A 27 22.86 -2.49 -8.61
N GLU A 28 23.27 -1.32 -9.10
CA GLU A 28 24.13 -0.40 -8.34
C GLU A 28 23.41 0.12 -7.09
N ARG A 29 22.13 0.51 -7.24
CA ARG A 29 21.33 1.07 -6.14
C ARG A 29 20.71 0.02 -5.22
N PHE A 30 20.39 -1.15 -5.77
CA PHE A 30 19.74 -2.27 -5.09
C PHE A 30 20.53 -3.57 -5.33
N PRO A 31 21.69 -3.76 -4.66
CA PRO A 31 22.62 -4.86 -4.98
C PRO A 31 22.05 -6.26 -4.82
N ALA A 32 20.99 -6.43 -4.02
CA ALA A 32 20.35 -7.71 -3.77
C ALA A 32 19.12 -7.99 -4.65
N VAL A 33 18.80 -7.10 -5.61
CA VAL A 33 17.54 -7.15 -6.37
C VAL A 33 17.38 -8.41 -7.24
N LEU A 34 18.49 -9.09 -7.59
CA LEU A 34 18.50 -10.37 -8.29
C LEU A 34 18.83 -11.58 -7.39
N THR A 35 19.29 -11.34 -6.17
CA THR A 35 19.60 -12.40 -5.19
C THR A 35 18.33 -12.92 -4.52
N PHE A 36 17.38 -12.01 -4.26
CA PHE A 36 16.08 -12.33 -3.71
C PHE A 36 14.99 -11.86 -4.65
N VAL A 37 13.80 -12.46 -4.54
CA VAL A 37 12.65 -12.05 -5.34
C VAL A 37 12.24 -10.64 -4.94
N HIS A 38 12.30 -9.71 -5.89
CA HIS A 38 11.82 -8.36 -5.73
C HIS A 38 10.68 -8.08 -6.69
N ILE A 39 9.83 -7.15 -6.29
CA ILE A 39 8.74 -6.61 -7.09
C ILE A 39 8.98 -5.11 -7.29
N ILE A 40 8.53 -4.60 -8.42
CA ILE A 40 8.50 -3.18 -8.74
C ILE A 40 7.05 -2.73 -8.70
N GLU A 41 6.79 -1.69 -7.93
CA GLU A 41 5.52 -0.94 -8.02
C GLU A 41 5.69 0.13 -9.09
N THR A 42 4.83 0.10 -10.11
CA THR A 42 4.84 1.07 -11.20
C THR A 42 3.52 1.79 -11.38
N ASP A 43 3.55 2.82 -12.24
CA ASP A 43 2.37 3.40 -12.83
C ASP A 43 1.68 2.41 -13.79
N GLU A 44 0.53 2.83 -14.32
CA GLU A 44 -0.29 2.02 -15.22
C GLU A 44 0.38 1.72 -16.56
N ALA A 45 1.33 2.57 -16.98
CA ALA A 45 2.13 2.33 -18.18
C ALA A 45 3.30 1.36 -17.95
N GLY A 46 3.62 1.03 -16.69
CA GLY A 46 4.76 0.18 -16.37
C GLY A 46 6.11 0.86 -16.57
N GLU A 47 6.16 2.19 -16.48
CA GLU A 47 7.32 3.02 -16.82
C GLU A 47 8.05 3.51 -15.58
N VAL A 48 7.32 3.99 -14.57
CA VAL A 48 7.93 4.63 -13.38
C VAL A 48 8.07 3.62 -12.25
N ALA A 49 9.29 3.30 -11.83
CA ALA A 49 9.53 2.44 -10.67
C ALA A 49 9.36 3.24 -9.36
N PHE A 50 8.14 3.31 -8.84
CA PHE A 50 7.82 4.00 -7.59
C PHE A 50 8.47 3.34 -6.37
N ALA A 51 8.50 2.01 -6.35
CA ALA A 51 9.11 1.26 -5.27
C ALA A 51 9.81 -0.01 -5.79
N VAL A 52 10.94 -0.34 -5.15
CA VAL A 52 11.65 -1.61 -5.32
C VAL A 52 11.55 -2.34 -3.99
N GLN A 53 10.81 -3.45 -3.95
CA GLN A 53 10.42 -4.10 -2.70
C GLN A 53 10.76 -5.58 -2.72
N ASN A 54 11.20 -6.12 -1.59
CA ASN A 54 11.42 -7.55 -1.45
C ASN A 54 10.07 -8.27 -1.29
N LEU A 55 9.81 -9.32 -2.07
CA LEU A 55 8.50 -10.00 -2.06
C LEU A 55 8.17 -10.60 -0.69
N ASN A 56 9.13 -11.23 -0.01
CA ASN A 56 8.90 -11.82 1.31
C ASN A 56 8.63 -10.75 2.38
N ALA A 57 9.31 -9.61 2.30
CA ALA A 57 9.02 -8.48 3.19
C ALA A 57 7.59 -7.97 2.99
N MET A 58 7.12 -7.89 1.74
CA MET A 58 5.74 -7.48 1.44
C MET A 58 4.71 -8.52 1.90
N ARG A 59 5.02 -9.82 1.81
CA ARG A 59 4.18 -10.87 2.41
C ARG A 59 4.00 -10.67 3.90
N SER A 60 5.09 -10.43 4.64
CA SER A 60 5.01 -10.16 6.07
C SER A 60 4.28 -8.86 6.40
N LEU A 61 4.44 -7.82 5.58
CA LEU A 61 3.81 -6.51 5.79
C LEU A 61 2.28 -6.60 5.67
N TYR A 62 1.79 -7.39 4.71
CA TYR A 62 0.37 -7.55 4.42
C TYR A 62 -0.24 -8.83 4.99
N ASP A 63 0.49 -9.53 5.86
CA ASP A 63 0.06 -10.78 6.49
C ASP A 63 -0.41 -11.84 5.47
N LEU A 64 0.31 -11.94 4.35
CA LEU A 64 0.02 -12.91 3.28
C LEU A 64 0.57 -14.29 3.64
N ASP A 65 -0.20 -15.32 3.31
CA ASP A 65 0.20 -16.70 3.54
C ASP A 65 1.51 -17.03 2.80
N SER A 66 2.49 -17.52 3.56
CA SER A 66 3.78 -17.98 3.05
C SER A 66 3.68 -19.12 2.05
N ALA A 67 2.58 -19.89 2.07
CA ALA A 67 2.31 -20.99 1.15
C ALA A 67 1.92 -20.53 -0.26
N LEU A 68 1.54 -19.26 -0.45
CA LEU A 68 1.23 -18.71 -1.77
C LEU A 68 2.46 -18.79 -2.69
N THR A 69 2.21 -19.04 -3.97
CA THR A 69 3.23 -18.90 -5.01
C THR A 69 3.63 -17.44 -5.18
N GLU A 70 4.74 -17.19 -5.89
CA GLU A 70 5.18 -15.81 -6.15
C GLU A 70 4.12 -15.03 -6.91
N ASP A 71 3.52 -15.63 -7.94
CA ASP A 71 2.50 -14.98 -8.78
C ASP A 71 1.22 -14.70 -8.00
N GLU A 72 0.76 -15.62 -7.15
CA GLU A 72 -0.41 -15.41 -6.29
C GLU A 72 -0.16 -14.31 -5.25
N ALA A 73 1.04 -14.29 -4.64
CA ALA A 73 1.40 -13.23 -3.71
C ALA A 73 1.48 -11.87 -4.39
N ILE A 74 2.04 -11.79 -5.61
CA ILE A 74 2.08 -10.56 -6.40
C ILE A 74 0.67 -10.09 -6.74
N ALA A 75 -0.23 -10.99 -7.13
CA ALA A 75 -1.63 -10.67 -7.41
C ALA A 75 -2.38 -10.18 -6.16
N ALA A 76 -2.13 -10.77 -4.99
CA ALA A 76 -2.69 -10.30 -3.74
C ALA A 76 -2.18 -8.89 -3.36
N ILE A 77 -0.87 -8.64 -3.53
CA ILE A 77 -0.29 -7.30 -3.29
C ILE A 77 -0.87 -6.28 -4.26
N GLN A 78 -1.03 -6.65 -5.54
CA GLN A 78 -1.67 -5.82 -6.57
C GLN A 78 -3.09 -5.40 -6.16
N GLU A 79 -3.88 -6.31 -5.61
CA GLU A 79 -5.23 -6.01 -5.12
C GLU A 79 -5.19 -5.07 -3.91
N ILE A 80 -4.36 -5.37 -2.90
CA ILE A 80 -4.23 -4.55 -1.69
C ILE A 80 -3.80 -3.11 -2.02
N VAL A 81 -2.78 -2.94 -2.87
CA VAL A 81 -2.23 -1.63 -3.22
C VAL A 81 -3.23 -0.77 -4.02
N ASN A 82 -4.14 -1.39 -4.76
CA ASN A 82 -5.16 -0.69 -5.55
C ASN A 82 -6.53 -0.62 -4.87
N THR A 83 -6.71 -1.28 -3.73
CA THR A 83 -7.93 -1.15 -2.93
C THR A 83 -7.93 0.25 -2.29
N PRO A 84 -8.95 1.08 -2.54
CA PRO A 84 -9.06 2.38 -1.89
C PRO A 84 -9.03 2.18 -0.37
N GLN A 85 -8.11 2.85 0.33
CA GLN A 85 -8.15 2.86 1.78
C GLN A 85 -9.44 3.56 2.21
N GLU A 86 -10.26 2.86 2.99
CA GLU A 86 -11.39 3.49 3.66
C GLU A 86 -10.86 4.63 4.53
N SER A 87 -11.49 5.79 4.41
CA SER A 87 -11.12 6.93 5.22
C SER A 87 -11.30 6.57 6.69
N THR A 88 -10.24 6.71 7.49
CA THR A 88 -10.35 6.62 8.95
C THR A 88 -10.95 7.89 9.55
N GLU A 89 -11.15 8.94 8.74
CA GLU A 89 -11.88 10.13 9.20
C GLU A 89 -13.37 9.80 9.31
N ALA A 90 -13.93 10.08 10.49
CA ALA A 90 -15.38 10.02 10.69
C ALA A 90 -16.09 10.85 9.61
N SER A 91 -17.09 10.23 8.99
CA SER A 91 -17.94 10.86 7.99
C SER A 91 -18.59 12.14 8.54
N ALA A 92 -19.10 12.99 7.65
CA ALA A 92 -19.83 14.19 8.08
C ALA A 92 -21.07 13.80 8.91
N GLU A 93 -21.74 12.72 8.53
CA GLU A 93 -22.88 12.13 9.21
C GLU A 93 -22.51 11.61 10.60
N GLU A 94 -21.42 10.87 10.75
CA GLU A 94 -20.94 10.38 12.06
C GLU A 94 -20.52 11.53 12.97
N ARG A 95 -19.82 12.54 12.44
CA ARG A 95 -19.48 13.76 13.19
C ARG A 95 -20.74 14.51 13.63
N THR A 96 -21.76 14.55 12.79
CA THR A 96 -23.05 15.19 13.11
C THR A 96 -23.82 14.41 14.16
N ALA A 97 -23.88 13.09 14.03
CA ALA A 97 -24.54 12.20 14.99
C ALA A 97 -23.88 12.31 16.37
N ALA A 98 -22.54 12.26 16.45
CA ALA A 98 -21.80 12.43 17.68
C ALA A 98 -22.04 13.80 18.33
N ALA A 99 -22.12 14.87 17.53
CA ALA A 99 -22.44 16.21 18.04
C ALA A 99 -23.87 16.31 18.59
N LEU A 100 -24.85 15.74 17.89
CA LEU A 100 -26.24 15.71 18.35
C LEU A 100 -26.42 14.86 19.60
N GLU A 101 -25.74 13.72 19.68
CA GLU A 101 -25.71 12.86 20.86
C GLU A 101 -25.12 13.59 22.06
N PHE A 102 -24.00 14.30 21.88
CA PHE A 102 -23.40 15.12 22.92
C PHE A 102 -24.36 16.23 23.43
N ILE A 103 -25.04 16.92 22.51
CA ILE A 103 -26.04 17.94 22.87
C ILE A 103 -27.20 17.32 23.65
N ALA A 104 -27.71 16.16 23.21
CA ALA A 104 -28.80 15.46 23.88
C ALA A 104 -28.42 15.01 25.29
N MET A 105 -27.24 14.41 25.48
CA MET A 105 -26.71 14.03 26.79
C MET A 105 -26.49 15.24 27.71
N SER A 106 -25.95 16.33 27.18
CA SER A 106 -25.71 17.56 27.95
C SER A 106 -26.99 18.30 28.34
N SER A 107 -28.13 17.91 27.77
CA SER A 107 -29.45 18.49 28.03
C SER A 107 -30.31 17.61 28.95
N LEU A 108 -29.81 16.45 29.39
CA LEU A 108 -30.49 15.63 30.39
C LEU A 108 -30.43 16.34 31.75
N PRO A 109 -31.53 16.38 32.51
CA PRO A 109 -31.51 16.89 33.87
C PRO A 109 -30.62 15.99 34.75
N ASP A 110 -29.92 16.60 35.70
CA ASP A 110 -29.15 15.85 36.70
C ASP A 110 -30.09 14.89 37.45
N GLU A 111 -29.66 13.66 37.70
CA GLU A 111 -30.40 12.71 38.53
C GLU A 111 -30.63 13.33 39.92
N GLU A 112 -31.90 13.58 40.27
CA GLU A 112 -32.27 13.96 41.64
C GLU A 112 -31.95 12.77 42.56
N THR A 113 -30.84 12.86 43.30
CA THR A 113 -30.54 11.95 44.40
C THR A 113 -31.54 12.21 45.53
N VAL A 114 -32.49 11.30 45.73
CA VAL A 114 -33.44 11.27 46.87
C VAL A 114 -32.75 10.76 48.14
#